data_AF-A0A398B7E2-F1
#
_entry.id   AF-A0A398B7E2-F1
#
_cell.length_a   1.000
_cell.length_b   1.000
_cell.length_c   1.000
_cell.angle_alpha   90.00
_cell.angle_beta   90.00
_cell.angle_gamma   90.00
#
_symmetry.space_group_name_H-M   'P 1'
#
loop_
_entity.id
_entity.type
_entity.pdbx_description
1 polymer ?
#
loop_
_entity_poly.entity_id
_entity_poly.type
_entity_poly.pdbx_seq_one_letter_code
_entity_poly.pdbx_strand_id
1 'polypeptide(L)'
;METVILVTFKITGLASPPIQVASVHEPSRSHIHEKIEELAREQRLYGEIHFKKLLQEKGHKMYIYQIGDHKCMVLVEKLEKVIGFDKQPE
;
A
#
# COMPACT_ATOMS: atom_id res chain seq x y z
N MET A 1 -8.17 -4.02 21.23
CA MET A 1 -8.33 -2.86 20.32
C MET A 1 -8.17 -3.40 18.91
N GLU A 2 -9.16 -3.21 18.04
CA GLU A 2 -9.05 -3.64 16.63
C GLU A 2 -8.26 -2.57 15.88
N THR A 3 -7.04 -2.89 15.44
CA THR A 3 -6.23 -2.01 14.59
C THR A 3 -6.46 -2.40 13.14
N VAL A 4 -6.77 -1.42 12.29
CA VAL A 4 -6.86 -1.64 10.83
C VAL A 4 -5.61 -1.06 10.19
N ILE A 5 -5.01 -1.81 9.29
CA ILE A 5 -3.83 -1.40 8.54
C ILE A 5 -4.28 -1.06 7.13
N LEU A 6 -4.10 0.20 6.75
CA LEU A 6 -4.36 0.66 5.40
C LEU A 6 -3.05 0.60 4.60
N VAL A 7 -3.09 -0.09 3.46
CA VAL A 7 -1.96 -0.20 2.55
C VAL A 7 -2.32 0.49 1.24
N THR A 8 -1.62 1.58 0.92
CA THR A 8 -1.87 2.38 -0.28
C THR A 8 -0.72 2.20 -1.27
N PHE A 9 -1.03 1.76 -2.48
CA PHE A 9 -0.10 1.62 -3.60
C PHE A 9 -0.30 2.78 -4.59
N LYS A 10 0.78 3.50 -4.90
CA LYS A 10 0.78 4.59 -5.88
C LYS A 10 1.94 4.45 -6.86
N ILE A 11 1.61 4.26 -8.13
CA ILE A 11 2.61 4.25 -9.22
C ILE A 11 2.70 5.66 -9.79
N THR A 12 3.87 6.28 -9.71
CA THR A 12 4.07 7.64 -10.21
C THR A 12 4.22 7.64 -11.73
N GLY A 13 3.67 8.66 -12.38
CA GLY A 13 3.72 8.81 -13.84
C GLY A 13 2.57 8.12 -14.58
N LEU A 14 1.65 7.46 -13.86
CA LEU A 14 0.40 6.97 -14.40
C LEU A 14 -0.77 7.85 -13.93
N ALA A 15 -1.80 7.96 -14.77
CA ALA A 15 -3.06 8.62 -14.41
C ALA A 15 -3.97 7.76 -13.53
N SER A 16 -3.53 6.55 -13.15
CA SER A 16 -4.32 5.65 -12.31
C SER A 16 -4.44 6.16 -10.88
N PRO A 17 -5.62 6.02 -10.26
CA PRO A 17 -5.80 6.36 -8.86
C PRO A 17 -4.95 5.42 -7.98
N PRO A 18 -4.56 5.87 -6.77
CA PRO A 18 -3.90 5.00 -5.82
C PRO A 18 -4.83 3.85 -5.40
N ILE A 19 -4.26 2.67 -5.22
CA ILE A 19 -4.99 1.46 -4.85
C ILE A 19 -4.84 1.25 -3.36
N GLN A 20 -5.95 1.06 -2.66
CA GLN A 20 -5.98 0.94 -1.20
C GLN A 20 -6.50 -0.45 -0.80
N VAL A 21 -5.80 -1.07 0.14
CA VAL A 21 -6.14 -2.37 0.71
C VAL A 21 -6.19 -2.25 2.22
N ALA A 22 -7.31 -2.62 2.82
CA ALA A 22 -7.42 -2.73 4.27
C ALA A 22 -7.03 -4.15 4.72
N SER A 23 -6.27 -4.26 5.79
CA SER A 23 -5.82 -5.52 6.38
C SER A 23 -5.80 -5.41 7.90
N VAL A 24 -6.04 -6.53 8.60
CA VAL A 24 -5.85 -6.61 10.06
C VAL A 24 -4.38 -6.92 10.43
N HIS A 25 -3.57 -7.31 9.45
CA HIS A 25 -2.16 -7.67 9.62
C HIS A 25 -1.25 -6.81 8.74
N GLU A 26 -0.06 -6.51 9.26
CA GLU A 26 0.91 -5.72 8.51
C GLU A 26 1.43 -6.56 7.35
N PRO A 27 1.40 -6.05 6.11
CA PRO A 27 1.84 -6.85 4.97
C PRO A 27 3.34 -7.12 5.03
N SER A 28 3.73 -8.35 4.71
CA SER A 28 5.13 -8.70 4.52
C SER A 28 5.68 -8.04 3.25
N ARG A 29 7.02 -7.90 3.15
CA ARG A 29 7.66 -7.40 1.92
C ARG A 29 7.35 -8.28 0.70
N SER A 30 7.19 -9.59 0.89
CA SER A 30 6.82 -10.53 -0.18
C SER A 30 5.39 -10.27 -0.67
N HIS A 31 4.41 -10.12 0.23
CA HIS A 31 3.04 -9.77 -0.15
C HIS A 31 2.96 -8.42 -0.87
N ILE A 32 3.74 -7.42 -0.40
CA ILE A 32 3.84 -6.14 -1.10
C ILE A 32 4.39 -6.34 -2.51
N HIS A 33 5.43 -7.15 -2.66
CA HIS A 33 6.06 -7.42 -3.95
C HIS A 33 5.10 -8.13 -4.92
N GLU A 34 4.43 -9.19 -4.49
CA GLU A 34 3.43 -9.92 -5.28
C GLU A 34 2.31 -8.99 -5.75
N LYS A 35 1.83 -8.10 -4.86
CA LYS A 35 0.80 -7.12 -5.25
C LYS A 35 1.33 -6.11 -6.27
N ILE A 36 2.59 -5.68 -6.14
CA ILE A 36 3.21 -4.80 -7.14
C ILE A 36 3.34 -5.52 -8.50
N GLU A 37 3.69 -6.81 -8.54
CA GLU A 37 3.74 -7.60 -9.78
C GLU A 37 2.37 -7.72 -10.45
N GLU A 38 1.31 -7.94 -9.67
CA GLU A 38 -0.07 -7.93 -10.14
C GLU A 38 -0.42 -6.57 -10.77
N LEU A 39 -0.17 -5.47 -10.04
CA LEU A 39 -0.44 -4.12 -10.52
C LEU A 39 0.38 -3.75 -11.76
N ALA A 40 1.63 -4.17 -11.82
CA ALA A 40 2.49 -3.97 -12.99
C ALA A 40 1.90 -4.67 -14.22
N ARG A 41 1.42 -5.91 -14.07
CA ARG A 41 0.76 -6.66 -15.16
C ARG A 41 -0.54 -5.99 -15.62
N GLU A 42 -1.40 -5.60 -14.69
CA GLU A 42 -2.67 -4.93 -14.98
C GLU A 42 -2.48 -3.60 -15.74
N GLN A 43 -1.47 -2.84 -15.33
CA GLN A 43 -1.14 -1.54 -15.92
C GLN A 43 -0.17 -1.64 -17.11
N ARG A 44 0.17 -2.86 -17.55
CA ARG A 44 1.10 -3.15 -18.65
C ARG A 44 2.46 -2.43 -18.48
N LEU A 45 2.97 -2.42 -17.26
CA LEU A 45 4.31 -1.92 -16.95
C LEU A 45 5.32 -3.03 -17.22
N TYR A 46 6.38 -2.66 -17.94
CA TYR A 46 7.46 -3.57 -18.30
C TYR A 46 8.74 -3.23 -17.54
N GLY A 47 9.50 -4.25 -17.16
CA GLY A 47 10.79 -4.11 -16.51
C GLY A 47 10.87 -4.84 -15.16
N GLU A 48 12.08 -4.90 -14.63
CA GLU A 48 12.33 -5.55 -13.34
C GLU A 48 11.84 -4.71 -12.17
N ILE A 49 11.42 -5.39 -11.10
CA ILE A 49 10.93 -4.76 -9.88
C ILE A 49 12.03 -4.78 -8.83
N HIS A 50 12.49 -3.58 -8.46
CA HIS A 50 13.61 -3.41 -7.53
C HIS A 50 13.15 -2.65 -6.29
N PHE A 51 13.35 -3.24 -5.11
CA PHE A 51 13.22 -2.49 -3.87
C PHE A 51 14.33 -1.45 -3.75
N LYS A 52 13.98 -0.19 -3.47
CA LYS A 52 14.94 0.92 -3.36
C LYS A 52 15.14 1.37 -1.93
N LYS A 53 14.06 1.61 -1.18
CA LYS A 53 14.17 2.18 0.17
C LYS A 53 12.93 1.90 1.02
N LEU A 54 13.15 1.81 2.33
CA LEU A 54 12.11 1.89 3.35
C LEU A 54 12.29 3.19 4.12
N LEU A 55 11.21 3.95 4.26
CA LEU A 55 11.10 5.10 5.16
C LEU A 55 10.12 4.74 6.27
N GLN A 56 10.46 5.06 7.52
CA GLN A 56 9.61 4.77 8.66
C GLN A 56 9.57 5.98 9.58
N GLU A 57 8.36 6.45 9.88
CA GLU A 57 8.14 7.59 10.78
C GLU A 57 6.82 7.41 11.54
N LYS A 58 6.84 7.61 12.86
CA LYS A 58 5.65 7.71 13.73
C LYS A 58 4.53 6.68 13.47
N GLY A 59 4.90 5.41 13.26
CA GLY A 59 3.92 4.33 13.05
C GLY A 59 3.50 4.09 11.60
N HIS A 60 3.99 4.92 10.66
CA HIS A 60 3.83 4.74 9.23
C HIS A 60 5.10 4.16 8.60
N LYS A 61 4.92 3.32 7.58
CA LYS A 61 6.01 2.77 6.76
C LYS A 61 5.73 3.09 5.30
N MET A 62 6.72 3.63 4.60
CA MET A 62 6.66 3.81 3.16
C MET A 62 7.77 2.99 2.50
N TYR A 63 7.37 2.02 1.68
CA TYR A 63 8.26 1.24 0.84
C TYR A 63 8.31 1.87 -0.55
N ILE A 64 9.51 2.02 -1.08
CA ILE A 64 9.75 2.57 -2.41
C ILE A 64 10.33 1.47 -3.29
N TYR A 65 9.61 1.18 -4.38
CA TYR A 65 10.00 0.25 -5.42
C TYR A 65 10.18 0.98 -6.75
N GLN A 66 11.03 0.43 -7.60
CA GLN A 66 11.17 0.80 -9.00
C GLN A 66 10.63 -0.37 -9.85
N ILE A 67 9.88 -0.07 -10.91
CA ILE A 67 9.31 -1.02 -11.88
C ILE A 67 9.70 -0.52 -13.26
N GLY A 68 10.77 -1.07 -13.84
CA GLY A 68 11.37 -0.48 -15.04
C GLY A 68 11.71 1.01 -14.83
N ASP A 69 11.09 1.90 -15.60
CA ASP A 69 11.26 3.36 -15.48
C ASP A 69 10.28 4.03 -14.50
N HIS A 70 9.33 3.28 -13.93
CA HIS A 70 8.32 3.79 -13.02
C HIS A 70 8.69 3.59 -11.56
N LYS A 71 8.25 4.50 -10.70
CA LYS A 71 8.38 4.38 -9.25
C LYS A 71 7.03 4.01 -8.63
N CYS A 72 7.04 3.01 -7.76
CA CYS A 72 5.88 2.61 -6.95
C CYS A 72 6.16 2.92 -5.49
N MET A 73 5.24 3.66 -4.86
CA MET A 73 5.26 3.97 -3.44
C MET A 73 4.16 3.17 -2.75
N VAL A 74 4.53 2.46 -1.69
CA VAL A 74 3.61 1.67 -0.88
C VAL A 74 3.62 2.23 0.53
N LEU A 75 2.53 2.88 0.91
CA LEU A 75 2.33 3.44 2.24
C LEU A 75 1.53 2.47 3.10
N VAL A 76 2.03 2.16 4.29
CA VAL A 76 1.41 1.28 5.28
C VAL A 76 1.14 2.12 6.52
N GLU A 77 -0.14 2.31 6.83
CA GLU A 77 -0.64 3.15 7.92
C GLU A 77 -1.43 2.29 8.91
N LYS A 78 -1.16 2.46 10.20
CA LYS A 78 -1.93 1.83 11.28
C LYS A 78 -3.00 2.82 11.73
N LEU A 79 -4.25 2.49 11.44
CA LEU A 79 -5.41 3.24 11.88
C LEU A 79 -5.96 2.57 13.14
N GLU A 80 -6.01 3.33 14.22
CA GLU A 80 -6.80 2.94 15.38
C GLU A 80 -8.29 3.07 14.98
N LYS A 81 -9.07 2.00 15.17
CA LYS A 81 -10.51 2.04 14.91
C LYS A 81 -11.14 3.02 15.91
N VAL A 82 -11.36 4.25 15.47
CA VAL A 82 -12.20 5.20 16.21
C VAL A 82 -13.60 4.61 16.15
N ILE A 83 -14.14 4.16 17.28
CA ILE A 83 -15.53 3.72 17.40
C ILE A 83 -16.37 4.94 17.01
N GLY A 84 -16.91 4.93 15.80
CA GLY A 84 -17.46 6.14 15.20
C GLY A 84 -18.48 5.83 14.11
N PHE A 85 -19.36 4.85 14.36
CA PHE A 85 -20.74 4.93 13.93
C PHE A 85 -21.57 4.37 15.08
N ASP A 86 -22.08 5.31 15.88
CA ASP A 86 -23.07 5.04 16.90
C ASP A 86 -24.21 4.22 16.30
N LYS A 87 -24.67 3.24 17.07
CA LYS A 87 -25.84 2.44 16.75
C LYS A 87 -26.98 3.39 16.37
N GLN A 88 -27.54 3.27 15.16
CA GLN A 88 -28.91 3.74 14.97
C GLN A 88 -29.79 2.90 15.90
N PRO A 89 -30.56 3.51 16.82
CA PRO A 89 -31.57 2.80 17.57
C PRO A 89 -32.77 2.60 16.65
N GLU A 90 -33.15 1.34 16.42
CA GLU A 90 -34.52 0.95 16.11
C GLU A 90 -34.98 -0.08 17.15
#